data_AF-A0A9E8MV00-F1
#
_entry.id   AF-A0A9E8MV00-F1
#
_cell.length_a   1.000
_cell.length_b   1.000
_cell.length_c   1.000
_cell.angle_alpha   90.00
_cell.angle_beta   90.00
_cell.angle_gamma   90.00
#
_symmetry.space_group_name_H-M   'P 1'
#
loop_
_entity.id
_entity.type
_entity.pdbx_description
1 polymer ?
#
loop_
_entity_poly.entity_id
_entity_poly.type
_entity_poly.pdbx_seq_one_letter_code
_entity_poly.pdbx_strand_id
1 'polypeptide(L)'
;MRNFRSILIYIRESNNLPEANALVRELDFKLEKKAFETAKQYNRISDYQASIASIDNFIIDFPGTTLREEAMYIKFDSAYQLASKSVEYKKKTRLETAVSNYKKFKASYANSEFLEDATDKYEDLLKQLEQYSTQS
;
A
#
# COMPACT_ATOMS: atom_id res chain seq x y z
N MET A 1 1.61 23.42 -12.91
CA MET A 1 2.76 23.22 -11.99
C MET A 1 3.97 22.82 -12.81
N ARG A 2 5.00 23.66 -12.90
CA ARG A 2 6.21 23.37 -13.67
C ARG A 2 7.03 22.28 -12.96
N ASN A 3 6.76 21.04 -13.35
CA ASN A 3 7.70 19.96 -13.68
C ASN A 3 8.98 19.84 -12.81
N PHE A 4 8.82 19.56 -11.51
CA PHE A 4 9.92 19.12 -10.64
C PHE A 4 10.67 17.91 -11.21
N ARG A 5 9.96 17.04 -11.92
CA ARG A 5 10.54 15.92 -12.68
C ARG A 5 11.56 16.39 -13.74
N SER A 6 11.32 17.53 -14.39
CA SER A 6 12.27 18.13 -15.34
C SER A 6 13.52 18.66 -14.67
N ILE A 7 13.40 19.23 -13.47
CA ILE A 7 14.55 19.72 -12.70
C ILE A 7 15.44 18.55 -12.28
N LEU A 8 14.85 17.44 -11.84
CA LEU A 8 15.60 16.22 -11.50
C LEU A 8 16.29 15.60 -12.71
N ILE A 9 15.64 15.57 -13.87
CA ILE A 9 16.25 15.11 -15.13
C ILE A 9 17.43 16.01 -15.50
N TYR A 10 17.25 17.33 -15.45
CA TYR A 10 18.30 18.30 -15.77
C TYR A 10 19.54 18.16 -14.85
N ILE A 11 19.34 17.94 -13.55
CA ILE A 11 20.45 17.74 -12.59
C ILE A 11 21.21 16.43 -12.87
N ARG A 12 20.53 15.36 -13.30
CA ARG A 12 21.19 14.11 -13.70
C ARG A 12 22.02 14.24 -14.98
N GLU A 13 21.61 15.11 -15.90
CA GLU A 13 22.26 15.31 -17.20
C GLU A 13 23.49 16.25 -17.13
N SER A 14 23.55 17.16 -16.16
CA SER A 14 24.73 18.02 -15.96
C SER A 14 25.89 17.22 -15.35
N ASN A 15 26.87 16.87 -16.17
CA ASN A 15 28.05 16.07 -15.83
C ASN A 15 28.79 16.54 -14.55
N ASN A 16 28.84 15.64 -13.56
CA ASN A 16 29.61 15.61 -12.30
C ASN A 16 29.16 16.45 -11.09
N LEU A 17 28.76 15.74 -10.03
CA LEU A 17 29.34 15.75 -8.67
C LEU A 17 28.62 14.64 -7.86
N PRO A 18 29.32 13.71 -7.18
CA PRO A 18 28.69 12.68 -6.33
C PRO A 18 27.63 13.22 -5.35
N GLU A 19 27.82 14.47 -4.91
CA GLU A 19 26.91 15.25 -4.07
C GLU A 19 25.57 15.57 -4.76
N ALA A 20 25.59 15.95 -6.04
CA ALA A 20 24.36 16.20 -6.81
C ALA A 20 23.53 14.91 -6.98
N ASN A 21 24.20 13.79 -7.25
CA ASN A 21 23.55 12.47 -7.31
C ASN A 21 23.02 12.02 -5.94
N ALA A 22 23.72 12.33 -4.85
CA ALA A 22 23.23 12.09 -3.49
C ALA A 22 21.98 12.93 -3.20
N LEU A 23 22.00 14.21 -3.55
CA LEU A 23 20.86 15.12 -3.37
C LEU A 23 19.64 14.69 -4.19
N VAL A 24 19.84 14.28 -5.44
CA VAL A 24 18.74 13.75 -6.28
C VAL A 24 18.11 12.51 -5.64
N ARG A 25 18.92 11.56 -5.16
CA ARG A 25 18.41 10.37 -4.46
C ARG A 25 17.65 10.71 -3.18
N GLU A 26 18.14 11.68 -2.41
CA GLU A 26 17.46 12.15 -1.21
C GLU A 26 16.11 12.79 -1.55
N LEU A 27 16.06 13.62 -2.60
CA LEU A 27 14.82 14.26 -3.06
C LEU A 27 13.83 13.24 -3.62
N ASP A 28 14.29 12.26 -4.40
CA ASP A 28 13.48 11.15 -4.90
C ASP A 28 12.85 10.38 -3.73
N PHE A 29 13.66 10.00 -2.72
CA PHE A 29 13.15 9.31 -1.53
C PHE A 29 12.18 10.17 -0.70
N LYS A 30 12.39 11.48 -0.61
CA LYS A 30 11.42 12.38 0.06
C LYS A 30 10.08 12.43 -0.67
N LEU A 31 10.08 12.37 -2.01
CA LEU A 31 8.85 12.30 -2.81
C LEU A 31 8.12 10.97 -2.60
N GLU A 32 8.86 9.87 -2.63
CA GLU A 32 8.34 8.53 -2.30
C GLU A 32 7.70 8.52 -0.92
N LYS A 33 8.44 8.94 0.09
CA LYS A 33 7.97 8.97 1.48
C LYS A 33 6.74 9.85 1.63
N LYS A 34 6.70 11.01 0.98
CA LYS A 34 5.53 11.90 1.03
C LYS A 34 4.28 11.24 0.43
N ALA A 35 4.42 10.60 -0.73
CA ALA A 35 3.31 9.90 -1.38
C ALA A 35 2.81 8.75 -0.50
N PHE A 36 3.73 7.98 0.07
CA PHE A 36 3.45 6.89 0.98
C PHE A 36 2.72 7.34 2.25
N GLU A 37 3.22 8.37 2.95
CA GLU A 37 2.58 8.88 4.17
C GLU A 37 1.20 9.47 3.90
N THR A 38 0.99 10.05 2.71
CA THR A 38 -0.35 10.51 2.28
C THR A 38 -1.31 9.33 2.15
N ALA A 39 -0.86 8.23 1.53
CA ALA A 39 -1.66 7.02 1.38
C ALA A 39 -1.98 6.35 2.73
N LYS A 40 -1.00 6.34 3.67
CA LYS A 40 -1.19 5.89 5.06
C LYS A 40 -2.17 6.76 5.84
N GLN A 41 -2.12 8.07 5.64
CA GLN A 41 -3.02 8.99 6.33
C GLN A 41 -4.49 8.69 6.02
N TYR A 42 -4.82 8.32 4.78
CA TYR A 42 -6.18 7.89 4.43
C TYR A 42 -6.65 6.68 5.24
N ASN A 43 -5.79 5.68 5.45
CA ASN A 43 -6.11 4.55 6.33
C ASN A 43 -6.37 5.02 7.77
N ARG A 44 -5.50 5.90 8.30
CA ARG A 44 -5.62 6.43 9.67
C ARG A 44 -6.93 7.20 9.91
N ILE A 45 -7.42 7.94 8.91
CA ILE A 45 -8.69 8.66 8.99
C ILE A 45 -9.89 7.81 8.54
N SER A 46 -9.72 6.50 8.36
CA SER A 46 -10.74 5.54 7.94
C SER A 46 -11.29 5.72 6.52
N ASP A 47 -10.63 6.50 5.66
CA ASP A 47 -10.90 6.54 4.23
C ASP A 47 -10.15 5.40 3.51
N TYR A 48 -10.62 4.18 3.75
CA TYR A 48 -9.93 2.97 3.29
C TYR A 48 -9.90 2.83 1.78
N GLN A 49 -10.94 3.32 1.08
CA GLN A 49 -10.97 3.26 -0.39
C GLN A 49 -9.93 4.21 -0.99
N ALA A 50 -9.81 5.43 -0.47
CA ALA A 50 -8.77 6.35 -0.89
C ALA A 50 -7.37 5.82 -0.55
N SER A 51 -7.21 5.16 0.60
CA SER A 51 -5.94 4.54 0.98
C SER A 51 -5.52 3.45 0.01
N ILE A 52 -6.41 2.49 -0.29
CA ILE A 52 -6.14 1.40 -1.24
C ILE A 52 -5.73 1.98 -2.61
N ALA A 53 -6.49 2.94 -3.14
CA ALA A 53 -6.20 3.54 -4.43
C ALA A 53 -4.87 4.32 -4.43
N SER A 54 -4.59 5.06 -3.35
CA SER A 54 -3.35 5.82 -3.21
C SER A 54 -2.12 4.92 -3.06
N ILE A 55 -2.25 3.79 -2.36
CA ILE A 55 -1.18 2.78 -2.28
C ILE A 55 -0.94 2.13 -3.65
N ASP A 56 -2.00 1.81 -4.40
CA ASP A 56 -1.83 1.24 -5.74
C ASP A 56 -1.10 2.20 -6.68
N ASN A 57 -1.46 3.48 -6.65
CA ASN A 57 -0.73 4.52 -7.39
C ASN A 57 0.72 4.64 -6.90
N PHE A 58 0.96 4.64 -5.59
CA PHE A 58 2.31 4.69 -5.02
C PHE A 58 3.19 3.52 -5.51
N ILE A 59 2.67 2.30 -5.53
CA ILE A 59 3.41 1.11 -5.99
C ILE A 59 3.69 1.18 -7.50
N ILE A 60 2.79 1.77 -8.28
CA ILE A 60 2.98 1.99 -9.73
C ILE A 60 4.03 3.07 -9.98
N ASP A 61 3.96 4.18 -9.27
CA ASP A 61 4.85 5.33 -9.43
C ASP A 61 6.28 5.03 -8.96
N PHE A 62 6.41 4.15 -7.95
CA PHE A 62 7.67 3.83 -7.28
C PHE A 62 7.87 2.31 -7.12
N PRO A 63 8.05 1.55 -8.21
CA PRO A 63 8.07 0.09 -8.16
C PRO A 63 9.23 -0.50 -7.35
N GLY A 64 10.36 0.21 -7.25
CA GLY A 64 11.57 -0.17 -6.53
C GLY A 64 11.74 0.47 -5.16
N THR A 65 10.70 1.13 -4.62
CA THR A 65 10.76 1.76 -3.30
C THR A 65 11.00 0.73 -2.20
N THR A 66 11.80 1.10 -1.20
CA THR A 66 12.01 0.27 -0.01
C THR A 66 10.77 0.22 0.89
N LEU A 67 9.80 1.11 0.69
CA LEU A 67 8.55 1.20 1.45
C LEU A 67 7.47 0.23 0.95
N ARG A 68 7.77 -0.57 -0.08
CA ARG A 68 6.80 -1.42 -0.77
C ARG A 68 6.17 -2.46 0.15
N GLU A 69 6.95 -3.02 1.08
CA GLU A 69 6.48 -4.01 2.04
C GLU A 69 5.38 -3.43 2.94
N GLU A 70 5.68 -2.34 3.64
CA GLU A 70 4.72 -1.65 4.50
C GLU A 70 3.52 -1.14 3.68
N ALA A 71 3.73 -0.66 2.45
CA ALA A 71 2.64 -0.26 1.56
C ALA A 71 1.68 -1.41 1.25
N MET A 72 2.19 -2.60 0.91
CA MET A 72 1.36 -3.77 0.66
C MET A 72 0.60 -4.21 1.91
N TYR A 73 1.23 -4.11 3.10
CA TYR A 73 0.55 -4.35 4.37
C TYR A 73 -0.57 -3.32 4.62
N ILE A 74 -0.32 -2.02 4.47
CA ILE A 74 -1.34 -0.96 4.65
C ILE A 74 -2.50 -1.11 3.66
N LYS A 75 -2.23 -1.55 2.43
CA LYS A 75 -3.30 -1.89 1.46
C LYS A 75 -4.16 -3.05 1.97
N PHE A 76 -3.53 -4.10 2.49
CA PHE A 76 -4.25 -5.22 3.08
C PHE A 76 -5.07 -4.77 4.30
N ASP A 77 -4.47 -4.05 5.25
CA ASP A 77 -5.16 -3.55 6.44
C ASP A 77 -6.36 -2.66 6.07
N SER A 78 -6.19 -1.75 5.11
CA SER A 78 -7.29 -0.92 4.60
C SER A 78 -8.40 -1.76 3.99
N ALA A 79 -8.07 -2.80 3.22
CA ALA A 79 -9.06 -3.70 2.64
C ALA A 79 -9.80 -4.51 3.72
N TYR A 80 -9.09 -4.97 4.75
CA TYR A 80 -9.66 -5.63 5.92
C TYR A 80 -10.66 -4.72 6.65
N GLN A 81 -10.23 -3.50 7.02
CA GLN A 81 -11.09 -2.54 7.71
C GLN A 81 -12.33 -2.17 6.87
N LEU A 82 -12.15 -1.98 5.56
CA LEU A 82 -13.23 -1.71 4.63
C LEU A 82 -14.22 -2.89 4.59
N ALA A 83 -13.74 -4.12 4.50
CA ALA A 83 -14.57 -5.31 4.45
C ALA A 83 -15.36 -5.53 5.75
N SER A 84 -14.70 -5.45 6.91
CA SER A 84 -15.32 -5.64 8.22
C SER A 84 -16.42 -4.62 8.52
N LYS A 85 -16.28 -3.37 8.04
CA LYS A 85 -17.26 -2.29 8.20
C LYS A 85 -18.29 -2.19 7.06
N SER A 86 -18.30 -3.15 6.13
CA SER A 86 -19.20 -3.12 4.99
C SER A 86 -20.61 -3.56 5.31
N VAL A 87 -21.56 -2.96 4.59
CA VAL A 87 -22.93 -3.47 4.47
C VAL A 87 -22.96 -4.81 3.75
N GLU A 88 -23.94 -5.64 4.12
CA GLU A 88 -24.03 -7.06 3.77
C GLU A 88 -23.81 -7.36 2.28
N TYR A 89 -24.54 -6.65 1.41
CA TYR A 89 -24.48 -6.87 -0.04
C TYR A 89 -23.12 -6.55 -0.69
N LYS A 90 -22.23 -5.81 -0.01
CA LYS A 90 -20.85 -5.54 -0.47
C LYS A 90 -19.81 -6.37 0.28
N LYS A 91 -20.19 -6.96 1.42
CA LYS A 91 -19.27 -7.49 2.41
C LYS A 91 -18.51 -8.69 1.87
N LYS A 92 -19.19 -9.69 1.30
CA LYS A 92 -18.56 -10.88 0.70
C LYS A 92 -17.44 -10.53 -0.30
N THR A 93 -17.74 -9.71 -1.31
CA THR A 93 -16.76 -9.31 -2.34
C THR A 93 -15.56 -8.56 -1.74
N ARG A 94 -15.79 -7.72 -0.73
CA ARG A 94 -14.71 -6.98 -0.05
C ARG A 94 -13.86 -7.89 0.84
N LEU A 95 -14.46 -8.87 1.52
CA LEU A 95 -13.74 -9.89 2.28
C LEU A 95 -12.82 -10.72 1.35
N GLU A 96 -13.35 -11.19 0.21
CA GLU A 96 -12.57 -11.91 -0.81
C GLU A 96 -11.41 -11.07 -1.35
N THR A 97 -11.63 -9.77 -1.55
CA THR A 97 -10.60 -8.83 -1.96
C THR A 97 -9.50 -8.69 -0.89
N ALA A 98 -9.87 -8.55 0.38
CA ALA A 98 -8.92 -8.45 1.48
C ALA A 98 -8.08 -9.74 1.61
N VAL A 99 -8.71 -10.92 1.50
CA VAL A 99 -8.03 -12.22 1.45
C VAL A 99 -7.02 -12.29 0.30
N SER A 100 -7.39 -11.82 -0.90
CA SER A 100 -6.49 -11.77 -2.05
C SER A 100 -5.29 -10.87 -1.79
N ASN A 101 -5.50 -9.71 -1.17
CA ASN A 101 -4.42 -8.79 -0.79
C ASN A 101 -3.46 -9.41 0.24
N TYR A 102 -3.98 -10.11 1.27
CA TYR A 102 -3.14 -10.85 2.23
C TYR A 102 -2.26 -11.89 1.53
N LYS A 103 -2.86 -12.71 0.66
CA LYS A 103 -2.12 -13.77 -0.06
C LYS A 103 -0.98 -13.18 -0.90
N LYS A 104 -1.21 -12.05 -1.56
CA LYS A 104 -0.17 -11.33 -2.32
C LYS A 104 0.92 -10.78 -1.41
N PHE A 105 0.56 -10.19 -0.28
CA PHE A 105 1.49 -9.69 0.71
C PHE A 105 2.37 -10.81 1.26
N LYS A 106 1.77 -11.89 1.79
CA LYS A 106 2.49 -13.05 2.33
C LYS A 106 3.40 -13.73 1.31
N ALA A 107 2.94 -13.87 0.06
CA ALA A 107 3.76 -14.45 -1.00
C ALA A 107 4.99 -13.60 -1.34
N SER A 108 4.89 -12.27 -1.18
CA SER A 108 5.99 -11.34 -1.47
C SER A 108 6.92 -11.14 -0.26
N TYR A 109 6.37 -11.21 0.96
CA TYR A 109 7.05 -10.85 2.21
C TYR A 109 6.77 -11.88 3.32
N ALA A 110 7.29 -13.10 3.13
CA ALA A 110 7.07 -14.21 4.05
C ALA A 110 7.75 -14.06 5.43
N ASN A 111 8.67 -13.09 5.58
CA ASN A 111 9.39 -12.80 6.83
C ASN A 111 9.14 -11.36 7.32
N SER A 112 8.01 -10.76 6.91
CA SER A 112 7.68 -9.39 7.29
C SER A 112 7.45 -9.24 8.79
N GLU A 113 7.83 -8.09 9.35
CA GLU A 113 7.46 -7.71 10.73
C GLU A 113 5.94 -7.58 10.92
N PHE A 114 5.19 -7.31 9.84
CA PHE A 114 3.74 -7.17 9.87
C PHE A 114 3.01 -8.52 9.69
N LEU A 115 3.73 -9.63 9.51
CA LEU A 115 3.11 -10.90 9.13
C LEU A 115 2.21 -11.48 10.23
N GLU A 116 2.57 -11.31 11.49
CA GLU A 116 1.80 -11.77 12.64
C GLU A 116 0.42 -11.11 12.65
N ASP A 117 0.38 -9.78 12.74
CA ASP A 117 -0.86 -9.00 12.68
C ASP A 117 -1.65 -9.28 11.39
N ALA A 118 -0.97 -9.39 10.24
CA ALA A 118 -1.64 -9.65 8.98
C ALA A 118 -2.33 -11.02 8.97
N THR A 119 -1.73 -12.01 9.65
CA THR A 119 -2.28 -13.37 9.75
C THR A 119 -3.48 -13.40 10.69
N ASP A 120 -3.44 -12.70 11.82
CA ASP A 120 -4.58 -12.58 12.73
C ASP A 120 -5.81 -11.98 12.02
N LYS A 121 -5.61 -10.90 11.27
CA LYS A 121 -6.67 -10.29 10.46
C LYS A 121 -7.14 -11.21 9.34
N TYR A 122 -6.25 -11.98 8.74
CA TYR A 122 -6.61 -12.96 7.72
C TYR A 122 -7.50 -14.08 8.28
N GLU A 123 -7.19 -14.60 9.46
CA GLU A 123 -8.03 -15.60 10.12
C GLU A 123 -9.41 -15.06 10.47
N ASP A 124 -9.51 -13.81 10.91
CA ASP A 124 -10.80 -13.14 11.11
C ASP A 124 -11.60 -13.02 9.81
N LEU A 125 -10.96 -12.64 8.70
CA LEU A 125 -11.61 -12.60 7.38
C LEU A 125 -12.18 -13.96 6.97
N LEU A 126 -11.46 -15.06 7.23
CA LEU A 126 -11.94 -16.40 6.92
C LEU A 126 -13.19 -16.76 7.74
N LYS A 127 -13.19 -16.47 9.04
CA LYS A 127 -14.36 -16.67 9.91
C LYS A 127 -15.57 -15.86 9.43
N GLN A 128 -15.36 -14.61 9.01
CA GLN A 128 -16.43 -13.80 8.43
C GLN A 128 -16.94 -14.39 7.10
N LEU A 129 -16.06 -14.96 6.27
CA LEU A 129 -16.44 -15.59 5.00
C LEU A 129 -17.23 -16.89 5.16
N GLU A 130 -17.00 -17.66 6.22
CA GLU A 130 -17.74 -18.90 6.50
C GLU A 130 -19.25 -18.68 6.60
N GLN A 131 -19.67 -17.51 7.09
CA GLN A 131 -21.09 -17.11 7.17
C GLN A 131 -21.79 -17.04 5.80
N TYR A 132 -21.01 -16.85 4.72
CA TYR A 132 -21.52 -16.82 3.34
C TYR A 132 -21.46 -18.18 2.65
N SER A 133 -20.72 -19.14 3.20
CA SER A 133 -20.64 -20.51 2.68
C SER A 133 -21.77 -21.40 3.18
N THR A 134 -22.33 -21.07 4.35
CA THR A 134 -23.44 -21.78 5.00
C THR A 134 -24.82 -21.29 4.55
N GLN A 135 -24.90 -20.19 3.79
CA GLN A 135 -26.14 -19.66 3.22
C GLN A 135 -26.41 -20.11 1.76
N SER A 136 -25.62 -21.08 1.25
CA SER A 136 -25.77 -21.65 -0.10
C SER A 136 -26.46 -23.01 -0.06
#